data_AF-A0AB36GUF2-F1
#
_entry.id   AF-A0AB36GUF2-F1
#
_cell.length_a   1.000
_cell.length_b   1.000
_cell.length_c   1.000
_cell.angle_alpha   90.00
_cell.angle_beta   90.00
_cell.angle_gamma   90.00
#
_symmetry.space_group_name_H-M   'P 1'
#
loop_
_entity.id
_entity.type
_entity.pdbx_description
1 polymer ?
#
loop_
_entity_poly.entity_id
_entity_poly.type
_entity_poly.pdbx_seq_one_letter_code
_entity_poly.pdbx_strand_id
1 'polypeptide(L)'
;MKFKRIREPGNRTGYEAELSEYDSVPPSLKLLVDELPEGIDPNREAVALYLVFRNWCGGEFTVPRWMSPHTGEVIAADASPVRLSPAPFEFYPKGLPIGTRKVECHDSMSGLKEDTIAVLPAHSWSGAVRGYNSVAVSSNAFVFQQDDQDIAPLIGIAVLFADNLNADTIRVHGDIGADREREIASLLSSVRLGFEVEQ
;
A
#
# COMPACT_ATOMS: atom_id res chain seq x y z
N MET A 1 12.96 0.94 -10.16
CA MET A 1 11.53 1.03 -10.49
C MET A 1 11.03 2.46 -10.40
N LYS A 2 10.36 2.94 -11.45
CA LYS A 2 9.70 4.26 -11.49
C LYS A 2 8.21 4.08 -11.64
N PHE A 3 7.42 4.82 -10.89
CA PHE A 3 5.96 4.70 -10.90
C PHE A 3 5.33 5.97 -11.45
N LYS A 4 4.28 5.79 -12.24
CA LYS A 4 3.39 6.87 -12.66
C LYS A 4 1.95 6.48 -12.41
N ARG A 5 1.12 7.46 -12.03
CA ARG A 5 -0.33 7.24 -11.95
C ARG A 5 -0.91 7.05 -13.34
N ILE A 6 -1.83 6.10 -13.47
CA ILE A 6 -2.54 5.80 -14.71
C ILE A 6 -4.05 5.79 -14.51
N ARG A 7 -4.77 6.02 -15.60
CA ARG A 7 -6.22 5.83 -15.70
C ARG A 7 -6.50 5.03 -16.96
N GLU A 8 -7.18 3.91 -16.80
CA GLU A 8 -7.55 3.01 -17.89
C GLU A 8 -9.03 3.20 -18.29
N PRO A 9 -9.44 2.71 -19.47
CA PRO A 9 -10.85 2.64 -19.85
C PRO A 9 -11.68 1.91 -18.78
N GLY A 10 -12.89 2.39 -18.51
CA GLY A 10 -13.77 1.82 -17.47
C GLY A 10 -13.54 2.39 -16.07
N ASN A 11 -12.99 3.61 -15.95
CA ASN A 11 -12.73 4.32 -14.70
C ASN A 11 -11.71 3.69 -13.75
N ARG A 12 -11.05 2.60 -14.15
CA ARG A 12 -9.96 2.02 -13.36
C ARG A 12 -8.79 2.98 -13.27
N THR A 13 -8.23 3.09 -12.08
CA THR A 13 -7.07 3.94 -11.80
C THR A 13 -5.98 3.12 -11.14
N GLY A 14 -4.79 3.68 -10.99
CA GLY A 14 -3.72 2.96 -10.32
C GLY A 14 -2.36 3.47 -10.73
N TYR A 15 -1.42 2.54 -10.81
CA TYR A 15 -0.01 2.83 -11.01
C TYR A 15 0.58 1.91 -12.06
N GLU A 16 1.39 2.48 -12.94
CA GLU A 16 2.23 1.73 -13.87
C GLU A 16 3.69 1.88 -13.42
N ALA A 17 4.34 0.73 -13.26
CA ALA A 17 5.75 0.59 -12.98
C ALA A 17 6.54 0.50 -14.28
N GLU A 18 7.57 1.32 -14.38
CA GLU A 18 8.62 1.27 -15.38
C GLU A 18 9.87 0.67 -14.72
N LEU A 19 10.37 -0.41 -15.31
CA LEU A 19 11.53 -1.13 -14.78
C LEU A 19 12.82 -0.35 -15.06
N SER A 20 13.67 -0.24 -14.05
CA SER A 20 15.06 0.17 -14.10
C SER A 20 15.97 -1.05 -14.32
N GLU A 21 17.26 -0.83 -14.57
CA GLU A 21 18.24 -1.88 -14.93
C GLU A 21 18.38 -3.01 -13.89
N TYR A 22 18.14 -2.72 -12.61
CA TYR A 22 18.33 -3.66 -11.49
C TYR A 22 17.02 -4.20 -10.92
N ASP A 23 15.87 -3.83 -11.50
CA ASP A 23 14.59 -4.38 -11.07
C ASP A 23 14.40 -5.81 -11.59
N SER A 24 13.68 -6.61 -10.80
CA SER A 24 13.15 -7.88 -11.28
C SER A 24 11.78 -7.67 -11.94
N VAL A 25 11.35 -8.60 -12.78
CA VAL A 25 10.07 -8.48 -13.51
C VAL A 25 8.92 -8.89 -12.58
N PRO A 26 7.98 -7.99 -12.25
CA PRO A 26 6.79 -8.33 -11.47
C PRO A 26 5.77 -9.11 -12.31
N PRO A 27 4.82 -9.80 -11.66
CA PRO A 27 3.72 -10.51 -12.35
C PRO A 27 2.85 -9.56 -13.17
N SER A 28 2.78 -8.28 -12.79
CA SER A 28 2.17 -7.22 -13.57
C SER A 28 2.96 -5.93 -13.40
N LEU A 29 3.15 -5.18 -14.50
CA LEU A 29 3.70 -3.82 -14.44
C LEU A 29 2.66 -2.80 -13.95
N LYS A 30 1.39 -3.19 -13.83
CA LYS A 30 0.31 -2.31 -13.42
C LYS A 30 -0.32 -2.79 -12.13
N LEU A 31 -0.40 -1.89 -11.16
CA LEU A 31 -1.28 -2.01 -10.00
C LEU A 31 -2.57 -1.26 -10.34
N LEU A 32 -3.66 -1.98 -10.48
CA LEU A 32 -4.97 -1.43 -10.83
C LEU A 32 -5.88 -1.50 -9.62
N VAL A 33 -6.58 -0.39 -9.39
CA VAL A 33 -7.56 -0.19 -8.33
C VAL A 33 -8.78 0.46 -8.98
N ASP A 34 -9.95 -0.16 -8.85
CA ASP A 34 -11.14 0.29 -9.59
C ASP A 34 -11.56 1.72 -9.21
N GLU A 35 -11.27 2.17 -7.98
CA GLU A 35 -11.42 3.56 -7.56
C GLU A 35 -10.33 3.93 -6.55
N LEU A 36 -9.44 4.87 -6.89
CA LEU A 36 -8.51 5.44 -5.90
C LEU A 36 -9.20 6.52 -5.04
N PRO A 37 -8.79 6.70 -3.79
CA PRO A 37 -9.30 7.80 -2.98
C PRO A 37 -8.88 9.17 -3.52
N GLU A 38 -9.75 10.17 -3.34
CA GLU A 38 -9.57 11.54 -3.85
C GLU A 38 -8.29 12.21 -3.32
N GLY A 39 -7.96 11.96 -2.05
CA GLY A 39 -6.77 12.46 -1.38
C GLY A 39 -5.98 11.29 -0.80
N ILE A 40 -4.71 11.20 -1.18
CA ILE A 40 -3.77 10.23 -0.63
C ILE A 40 -2.59 11.03 -0.08
N ASP A 41 -2.16 10.81 1.16
CA ASP A 41 -0.88 11.37 1.62
C ASP A 41 0.30 10.83 0.77
N PRO A 42 1.22 11.69 0.29
CA PRO A 42 2.33 11.24 -0.55
C PRO A 42 3.28 10.23 0.12
N ASN A 43 3.48 10.28 1.43
CA ASN A 43 4.29 9.28 2.14
C ASN A 43 3.54 7.94 2.22
N ARG A 44 2.23 7.97 2.53
CA ARG A 44 1.39 6.77 2.51
C ARG A 44 1.35 6.13 1.12
N GLU A 45 1.28 6.93 0.06
CA GLU A 45 1.41 6.43 -1.32
C GLU A 45 2.77 5.75 -1.58
N ALA A 46 3.87 6.34 -1.12
CA ALA A 46 5.19 5.76 -1.30
C ALA A 46 5.33 4.40 -0.59
N VAL A 47 4.88 4.32 0.67
CA VAL A 47 4.85 3.07 1.45
C VAL A 47 3.93 2.05 0.79
N ALA A 48 2.75 2.46 0.32
CA ALA A 48 1.83 1.57 -0.38
C ALA A 48 2.45 0.94 -1.63
N LEU A 49 3.08 1.76 -2.49
CA LEU A 49 3.77 1.28 -3.69
C LEU A 49 4.93 0.36 -3.35
N TYR A 50 5.71 0.71 -2.33
CA TYR A 50 6.78 -0.14 -1.86
C TYR A 50 6.24 -1.49 -1.36
N LEU A 51 5.23 -1.51 -0.48
CA LEU A 51 4.64 -2.75 0.03
C LEU A 51 4.13 -3.69 -1.08
N VAL A 52 3.53 -3.14 -2.14
CA VAL A 52 3.04 -3.92 -3.28
C VAL A 52 4.19 -4.44 -4.14
N PHE A 53 5.22 -3.63 -4.40
CA PHE A 53 6.30 -3.96 -5.36
C PHE A 53 7.64 -4.38 -4.71
N ARG A 54 7.72 -4.48 -3.38
CA ARG A 54 8.98 -4.63 -2.62
C ARG A 54 9.91 -5.71 -3.14
N ASN A 55 9.36 -6.85 -3.56
CA ASN A 55 10.12 -8.02 -4.00
C ASN A 55 10.73 -7.86 -5.40
N TRP A 56 10.37 -6.80 -6.13
CA TRP A 56 10.80 -6.56 -7.51
C TRP A 56 11.60 -5.28 -7.70
N CYS A 57 11.64 -4.42 -6.69
CA CYS A 57 12.37 -3.17 -6.71
C CYS A 57 13.88 -3.41 -6.52
N GLY A 58 14.71 -2.81 -7.37
CA GLY A 58 16.16 -2.79 -7.25
C GLY A 58 16.77 -1.49 -7.80
N GLY A 59 17.71 -0.90 -7.06
CA GLY A 59 18.38 0.33 -7.47
C GLY A 59 17.50 1.57 -7.25
N GLU A 60 16.91 2.12 -8.32
CA GLU A 60 16.08 3.34 -8.21
C GLU A 60 14.69 3.00 -7.65
N PHE A 61 14.11 3.86 -6.81
CA PHE A 61 12.69 3.73 -6.41
C PHE A 61 12.03 5.11 -6.51
N THR A 62 11.41 5.40 -7.65
CA THR A 62 10.82 6.72 -7.92
C THR A 62 9.30 6.67 -7.89
N VAL A 63 8.67 7.34 -6.94
CA VAL A 63 7.20 7.40 -6.81
C VAL A 63 6.62 8.64 -7.50
N PRO A 64 5.30 8.69 -7.77
CA PRO A 64 4.70 9.78 -8.56
C PRO A 64 4.71 11.15 -7.86
N ARG A 65 4.74 11.17 -6.53
CA ARG A 65 4.75 12.37 -5.70
C ARG A 65 5.89 12.31 -4.70
N TRP A 66 6.30 13.47 -4.20
CA TRP A 66 7.36 13.55 -3.21
C TRP A 66 7.07 12.73 -1.95
N MET A 67 8.09 12.23 -1.29
CA MET A 67 8.02 11.65 0.05
C MET A 67 8.95 12.42 1.00
N SER A 68 8.78 12.24 2.31
CA SER A 68 9.72 12.76 3.29
C SER A 68 11.04 11.96 3.27
N PRO A 69 12.18 12.59 3.62
CA PRO A 69 13.45 11.87 3.75
C PRO A 69 13.35 10.68 4.72
N HIS A 70 12.62 10.83 5.82
CA HIS A 70 12.42 9.77 6.80
C HIS A 70 11.71 8.54 6.21
N THR A 71 10.62 8.75 5.47
CA THR A 71 9.91 7.65 4.78
C THR A 71 10.84 6.95 3.76
N GLY A 72 11.64 7.71 3.02
CA GLY A 72 12.63 7.13 2.11
C GLY A 72 13.69 6.29 2.81
N GLU A 73 14.25 6.79 3.92
CA GLU A 73 15.25 6.05 4.70
C GLU A 73 14.68 4.73 5.24
N VAL A 74 13.44 4.74 5.73
CA VAL A 74 12.77 3.55 6.24
C VAL A 74 12.52 2.53 5.12
N ILE A 75 12.07 2.97 3.93
CA ILE A 75 11.94 2.09 2.75
C ILE A 75 13.30 1.49 2.35
N ALA A 76 14.35 2.31 2.32
CA ALA A 76 15.69 1.85 1.94
C ALA A 76 16.29 0.88 2.97
N ALA A 77 16.00 1.08 4.26
CA ALA A 77 16.43 0.19 5.33
C ALA A 77 15.71 -1.17 5.27
N ASP A 78 14.39 -1.15 5.02
CA ASP A 78 13.59 -2.37 4.88
C ASP A 78 14.01 -3.20 3.66
N ALA A 79 14.39 -2.55 2.56
CA ALA A 79 14.85 -3.24 1.35
C ALA A 79 16.22 -3.91 1.49
N SER A 80 16.96 -3.65 2.57
CA SER A 80 18.28 -4.24 2.80
C SER A 80 18.22 -5.77 2.76
N PRO A 81 19.11 -6.45 2.00
CA PRO A 81 20.39 -5.96 1.47
C PRO A 81 20.32 -5.29 0.10
N VAL A 82 19.15 -5.28 -0.55
CA VAL A 82 18.98 -4.61 -1.85
C VAL A 82 19.05 -3.10 -1.62
N ARG A 83 19.97 -2.43 -2.32
CA ARG A 83 20.08 -0.97 -2.20
C ARG A 83 19.00 -0.33 -3.04
N LEU A 84 18.02 0.28 -2.37
CA LEU A 84 17.08 1.19 -3.00
C LEU A 84 17.52 2.64 -2.80
N SER A 85 17.24 3.47 -3.81
CA SER A 85 17.42 4.92 -3.81
C SER A 85 16.04 5.58 -3.99
N PRO A 86 15.28 5.77 -2.89
CA PRO A 86 13.95 6.39 -2.95
C PRO A 86 14.00 7.85 -3.40
N ALA A 87 13.04 8.23 -4.23
CA ALA A 87 12.88 9.58 -4.77
C ALA A 87 11.43 9.81 -5.24
N PRO A 88 10.98 11.06 -5.44
CA PRO A 88 11.63 12.31 -5.07
C PRO A 88 11.40 12.69 -3.60
N PHE A 89 12.25 13.55 -3.04
CA PHE A 89 12.11 14.06 -1.67
C PHE A 89 11.54 15.47 -1.60
N GLU A 90 10.72 15.71 -0.58
CA GLU A 90 10.31 17.04 -0.13
C GLU A 90 11.00 17.35 1.20
N PHE A 91 11.79 18.41 1.24
CA PHE A 91 12.57 18.78 2.43
C PHE A 91 11.82 19.73 3.37
N TYR A 92 10.70 20.29 2.93
CA TYR A 92 9.85 21.09 3.80
C TYR A 92 9.03 20.21 4.74
N PRO A 93 9.09 20.45 6.08
CA PRO A 93 8.30 19.69 7.03
C PRO A 93 6.80 19.84 6.76
N LYS A 94 6.10 18.72 6.61
CA LYS A 94 4.64 18.65 6.49
C LYS A 94 4.11 17.69 7.55
N GLY A 95 2.95 18.04 8.11
CA GLY A 95 2.29 17.16 9.08
C GLY A 95 1.86 15.86 8.41
N LEU A 96 2.12 14.74 9.07
CA LEU A 96 1.55 13.45 8.69
C LEU A 96 0.07 13.40 9.08
N PRO A 97 -0.78 12.71 8.30
CA PRO A 97 -2.18 12.50 8.67
C PRO A 97 -2.31 11.90 10.07
N ILE A 98 -3.30 12.37 10.82
CA ILE A 98 -3.61 11.89 12.17
C ILE A 98 -4.93 11.15 12.09
N GLY A 99 -4.87 9.84 12.29
CA GLY A 99 -6.06 9.02 12.46
C GLY A 99 -6.52 8.98 13.91
N THR A 100 -7.70 8.42 14.13
CA THR A 100 -8.18 8.08 15.48
C THR A 100 -8.79 6.69 15.58
N ARG A 101 -8.80 5.93 14.48
CA ARG A 101 -9.54 4.66 14.37
C ARG A 101 -8.62 3.50 14.09
N LYS A 102 -9.05 2.32 14.54
CA LYS A 102 -8.50 1.06 14.08
C LYS A 102 -9.38 0.56 12.96
N VAL A 103 -8.78 0.25 11.82
CA VAL A 103 -9.50 -0.20 10.63
C VAL A 103 -9.04 -1.60 10.29
N GLU A 104 -9.99 -2.50 10.14
CA GLU A 104 -9.72 -3.88 9.76
C GLU A 104 -9.52 -3.97 8.25
N CYS A 105 -8.51 -4.70 7.81
CA CYS A 105 -8.21 -4.96 6.41
C CYS A 105 -8.47 -6.43 6.09
N HIS A 106 -9.29 -6.67 5.06
CA HIS A 106 -9.68 -8.01 4.62
C HIS A 106 -9.59 -8.13 3.09
N ASP A 107 -9.50 -9.35 2.57
CA ASP A 107 -9.54 -9.66 1.13
C ASP A 107 -10.90 -10.20 0.65
N SER A 108 -11.89 -10.24 1.55
CA SER A 108 -13.20 -10.83 1.31
C SER A 108 -14.37 -9.94 1.75
N MET A 109 -15.53 -10.15 1.14
CA MET A 109 -16.76 -9.41 1.49
C MET A 109 -17.41 -9.87 2.80
N SER A 110 -17.08 -11.07 3.29
CA SER A 110 -17.65 -11.63 4.53
C SER A 110 -17.36 -10.81 5.78
N GLY A 111 -16.39 -9.88 5.72
CA GLY A 111 -15.97 -9.03 6.82
C GLY A 111 -16.43 -7.57 6.73
N LEU A 112 -17.23 -7.16 5.74
CA LEU A 112 -17.56 -5.73 5.57
C LEU A 112 -18.47 -5.23 6.72
N LYS A 113 -17.85 -4.64 7.74
CA LYS A 113 -18.50 -4.00 8.88
C LYS A 113 -18.18 -2.50 8.89
N GLU A 114 -18.46 -1.84 10.00
CA GLU A 114 -17.91 -0.51 10.26
C GLU A 114 -16.39 -0.61 10.45
N ASP A 115 -15.67 0.44 10.07
CA ASP A 115 -14.20 0.56 10.18
C ASP A 115 -13.46 -0.57 9.45
N THR A 116 -13.84 -0.84 8.19
CA THR A 116 -13.27 -1.92 7.38
C THR A 116 -12.77 -1.42 6.01
N ILE A 117 -11.62 -1.92 5.57
CA ILE A 117 -11.12 -1.86 4.19
C ILE A 117 -11.12 -3.28 3.62
N ALA A 118 -11.98 -3.56 2.65
CA ALA A 118 -11.97 -4.82 1.92
C ALA A 118 -11.29 -4.63 0.55
N VAL A 119 -10.18 -5.31 0.31
CA VAL A 119 -9.46 -5.29 -0.98
C VAL A 119 -9.79 -6.56 -1.73
N LEU A 120 -10.76 -6.46 -2.62
CA LEU A 120 -11.33 -7.63 -3.30
C LEU A 120 -10.53 -7.96 -4.55
N PRO A 121 -10.35 -9.26 -4.88
CA PRO A 121 -9.57 -9.65 -6.04
C PRO A 121 -10.31 -9.33 -7.35
N ALA A 122 -9.64 -8.61 -8.24
CA ALA A 122 -10.21 -8.11 -9.49
C ALA A 122 -10.64 -9.17 -10.52
N HIS A 123 -10.26 -10.44 -10.31
CA HIS A 123 -10.76 -11.54 -11.15
C HIS A 123 -12.19 -11.98 -10.78
N SER A 124 -12.66 -11.65 -9.56
CA SER A 124 -13.98 -12.01 -9.05
C SER A 124 -14.89 -10.81 -8.81
N TRP A 125 -14.31 -9.61 -8.64
CA TRP A 125 -15.04 -8.39 -8.28
C TRP A 125 -14.67 -7.22 -9.18
N SER A 126 -15.59 -6.27 -9.38
CA SER A 126 -15.30 -4.99 -10.01
C SER A 126 -16.14 -3.88 -9.39
N GLY A 127 -15.59 -2.67 -9.43
CA GLY A 127 -16.07 -1.47 -8.78
C GLY A 127 -15.47 -1.26 -7.40
N ALA A 128 -15.96 -0.21 -6.75
CA ALA A 128 -15.76 0.04 -5.34
C ALA A 128 -17.12 0.36 -4.70
N VAL A 129 -17.25 0.03 -3.42
CA VAL A 129 -18.39 0.36 -2.59
C VAL A 129 -17.89 1.13 -1.39
N ARG A 130 -18.33 2.37 -1.23
CA ARG A 130 -17.94 3.24 -0.12
C ARG A 130 -19.10 3.39 0.85
N GLY A 131 -18.90 2.96 2.08
CA GLY A 131 -19.75 3.28 3.22
C GLY A 131 -19.28 4.55 3.94
N TYR A 132 -19.93 4.89 5.05
CA TYR A 132 -19.51 6.01 5.89
C TYR A 132 -18.15 5.76 6.55
N ASN A 133 -17.94 4.53 7.04
CA ASN A 133 -16.76 4.12 7.79
C ASN A 133 -16.09 2.89 7.18
N SER A 134 -16.43 2.53 5.94
CA SER A 134 -15.87 1.35 5.30
C SER A 134 -15.71 1.57 3.80
N VAL A 135 -14.79 0.81 3.21
CA VAL A 135 -14.58 0.79 1.77
C VAL A 135 -14.31 -0.64 1.32
N ALA A 136 -14.98 -1.07 0.27
CA ALA A 136 -14.63 -2.26 -0.47
C ALA A 136 -14.15 -1.83 -1.86
N VAL A 137 -12.99 -2.30 -2.29
CA VAL A 137 -12.42 -1.90 -3.58
C VAL A 137 -11.84 -3.10 -4.30
N SER A 138 -12.15 -3.23 -5.58
CA SER A 138 -11.52 -4.23 -6.44
C SER A 138 -10.11 -3.80 -6.83
N SER A 139 -9.14 -4.71 -6.68
CA SER A 139 -7.74 -4.49 -7.01
C SER A 139 -7.08 -5.77 -7.53
N ASN A 140 -6.04 -5.60 -8.36
CA ASN A 140 -5.18 -6.72 -8.75
C ASN A 140 -4.01 -6.95 -7.77
N ALA A 141 -3.98 -6.29 -6.61
CA ALA A 141 -2.91 -6.44 -5.62
C ALA A 141 -2.59 -7.90 -5.24
N PHE A 142 -3.58 -8.80 -5.27
CA PHE A 142 -3.40 -10.23 -5.01
C PHE A 142 -2.37 -10.90 -5.93
N VAL A 143 -2.17 -10.38 -7.15
CA VAL A 143 -1.17 -10.97 -8.09
C VAL A 143 0.26 -10.75 -7.61
N PHE A 144 0.48 -9.78 -6.72
CA PHE A 144 1.79 -9.43 -6.17
C PHE A 144 2.11 -10.18 -4.86
N GLN A 145 1.26 -11.11 -4.43
CA GLN A 145 1.56 -11.95 -3.28
C GLN A 145 2.55 -13.04 -3.67
N GLN A 146 3.58 -13.28 -2.86
CA GLN A 146 4.53 -14.39 -3.10
C GLN A 146 3.95 -15.74 -2.68
N ASP A 147 3.15 -15.72 -1.62
CA ASP A 147 2.47 -16.85 -1.03
C ASP A 147 1.21 -16.37 -0.29
N ASP A 148 0.42 -17.30 0.23
CA ASP A 148 -0.84 -17.01 0.94
C ASP A 148 -0.64 -16.22 2.25
N GLN A 149 0.59 -16.14 2.77
CA GLN A 149 0.93 -15.38 3.97
C GLN A 149 1.47 -13.97 3.66
N ASP A 150 1.81 -13.66 2.39
CA ASP A 150 2.27 -12.33 2.01
C ASP A 150 1.11 -11.34 1.89
N ILE A 151 0.77 -10.74 3.02
CA ILE A 151 -0.26 -9.71 3.12
C ILE A 151 0.23 -8.32 2.70
N ALA A 152 1.52 -8.11 2.40
CA ALA A 152 2.01 -6.75 2.12
C ALA A 152 1.31 -6.05 0.95
N PRO A 153 1.02 -6.69 -0.19
CA PRO A 153 0.26 -6.05 -1.25
C PRO A 153 -1.15 -5.62 -0.82
N LEU A 154 -1.81 -6.44 0.01
CA LEU A 154 -3.11 -6.15 0.62
C LEU A 154 -3.01 -4.91 1.52
N ILE A 155 -2.02 -4.88 2.43
CA ILE A 155 -1.77 -3.71 3.29
C ILE A 155 -1.43 -2.47 2.46
N GLY A 156 -0.67 -2.61 1.38
CA GLY A 156 -0.32 -1.51 0.50
C GLY A 156 -1.57 -0.81 -0.05
N ILE A 157 -2.57 -1.58 -0.49
CA ILE A 157 -3.85 -0.99 -0.89
C ILE A 157 -4.56 -0.34 0.29
N ALA A 158 -4.61 -0.99 1.46
CA ALA A 158 -5.27 -0.42 2.64
C ALA A 158 -4.65 0.92 3.09
N VAL A 159 -3.32 1.05 3.00
CA VAL A 159 -2.60 2.29 3.29
C VAL A 159 -3.06 3.45 2.40
N LEU A 160 -3.42 3.19 1.12
CA LEU A 160 -3.95 4.24 0.23
C LEU A 160 -5.29 4.81 0.73
N PHE A 161 -6.13 4.00 1.38
CA PHE A 161 -7.45 4.39 1.87
C PHE A 161 -7.47 4.80 3.35
N ALA A 162 -6.35 4.67 4.06
CA ALA A 162 -6.28 4.91 5.48
C ALA A 162 -6.72 6.33 5.87
N ASP A 163 -6.38 7.34 5.06
CA ASP A 163 -6.80 8.74 5.29
C ASP A 163 -8.32 8.91 5.19
N ASN A 164 -8.95 8.29 4.20
CA ASN A 164 -10.39 8.38 3.96
C ASN A 164 -11.24 7.82 5.10
N LEU A 165 -10.69 6.89 5.87
CA LEU A 165 -11.34 6.28 7.03
C LEU A 165 -10.81 6.82 8.35
N ASN A 166 -9.97 7.87 8.34
CA ASN A 166 -9.36 8.42 9.54
C ASN A 166 -8.62 7.36 10.37
N ALA A 167 -7.97 6.42 9.69
CA ALA A 167 -7.28 5.29 10.29
C ALA A 167 -5.96 5.72 10.93
N ASP A 168 -5.80 5.34 12.20
CA ASP A 168 -4.56 5.41 12.96
C ASP A 168 -3.85 4.06 12.96
N THR A 169 -4.59 2.96 12.86
CA THR A 169 -4.03 1.60 12.85
C THR A 169 -4.74 0.76 11.79
N ILE A 170 -3.96 -0.01 11.03
CA ILE A 170 -4.49 -1.05 10.15
C ILE A 170 -4.35 -2.38 10.89
N ARG A 171 -5.46 -3.11 11.01
CA ARG A 171 -5.51 -4.43 11.63
C ARG A 171 -5.79 -5.48 10.58
N VAL A 172 -5.15 -6.64 10.68
CA VAL A 172 -5.47 -7.82 9.87
C VAL A 172 -5.74 -9.03 10.75
N HIS A 173 -6.55 -9.95 10.25
CA HIS A 173 -6.71 -11.26 10.85
C HIS A 173 -5.78 -12.28 10.18
N GLY A 174 -5.15 -13.12 10.98
CA GLY A 174 -4.34 -14.22 10.49
C GLY A 174 -3.07 -14.44 11.30
N ASP A 175 -2.34 -15.49 10.94
CA ASP A 175 -1.03 -15.79 11.51
C ASP A 175 0.05 -15.31 10.53
N ILE A 176 0.53 -14.09 10.76
CA ILE A 176 1.76 -13.62 10.11
C ILE A 176 2.87 -13.70 11.15
N GLY A 177 3.99 -14.33 10.77
CA GLY A 177 5.11 -14.49 11.69
C GLY A 177 5.57 -13.16 12.29
N ALA A 178 5.99 -13.16 13.56
CA ALA A 178 6.32 -11.95 14.31
C ALA A 178 7.41 -11.06 13.68
N ASP A 179 8.30 -11.63 12.86
CA ASP A 179 9.29 -10.84 12.11
C ASP A 179 8.61 -10.01 11.02
N ARG A 180 7.68 -10.62 10.28
CA ARG A 180 6.90 -9.98 9.23
C ARG A 180 6.01 -8.87 9.76
N GLU A 181 5.38 -9.10 10.91
CA GLU A 181 4.61 -8.10 11.62
C GLU A 181 5.47 -6.87 11.97
N ARG A 182 6.67 -7.11 12.52
CA ARG A 182 7.61 -6.04 12.87
C ARG A 182 8.09 -5.25 11.66
N GLU A 183 8.37 -5.91 10.54
CA GLU A 183 8.75 -5.26 9.28
C GLU A 183 7.65 -4.30 8.79
N ILE A 184 6.42 -4.79 8.67
CA ILE A 184 5.27 -3.99 8.23
C ILE A 184 5.00 -2.85 9.23
N ALA A 185 4.99 -3.13 10.53
CA ALA A 185 4.79 -2.12 11.56
C ALA A 185 5.86 -1.01 11.51
N SER A 186 7.13 -1.36 11.26
CA SER A 186 8.22 -0.41 11.09
C SER A 186 7.97 0.53 9.91
N LEU A 187 7.62 -0.02 8.74
CA LEU A 187 7.29 0.76 7.54
C LEU A 187 6.11 1.71 7.79
N LEU A 188 5.00 1.20 8.35
CA LEU A 188 3.79 1.97 8.60
C LEU A 188 4.00 3.08 9.64
N SER A 189 4.87 2.85 10.63
CA SER A 189 5.18 3.85 11.64
C SER A 189 5.80 5.13 11.05
N SER A 190 6.56 5.01 9.95
CA SER A 190 7.17 6.15 9.25
C SER A 190 6.13 7.11 8.65
N VAL A 191 4.89 6.66 8.48
CA VAL A 191 3.75 7.42 7.95
C VAL A 191 2.62 7.56 8.97
N ARG A 192 2.96 7.41 10.25
CA ARG A 192 2.05 7.52 11.40
C ARG A 192 0.83 6.61 11.24
N LEU A 193 1.09 5.36 10.87
CA LEU A 193 0.12 4.27 10.92
C LEU A 193 0.65 3.18 11.84
N GLY A 194 -0.20 2.73 12.76
CA GLY A 194 0.01 1.50 13.50
C GLY A 194 -0.35 0.28 12.65
N PHE A 195 0.18 -0.86 13.07
CA PHE A 195 -0.13 -2.15 12.47
C PHE A 195 -0.36 -3.17 13.59
N GLU A 196 -1.45 -3.94 13.48
CA GLU A 196 -1.83 -4.96 14.47
C GLU A 196 -2.27 -6.24 13.75
N VAL A 197 -1.94 -7.38 14.34
CA VAL A 197 -2.40 -8.70 13.89
C VAL A 197 -3.31 -9.28 14.96
N GLU A 198 -4.52 -9.67 14.57
CA GLU A 198 -5.48 -10.34 15.44
C GLU A 198 -5.51 -11.84 15.09
N GLN A 199 -5.11 -12.66 16.06
CA GLN A 199 -5.05 -14.13 15.96
C GLN A 199 -6.42 -14.77 16.18
#